data_AF-A0A0R3PY89-F1
#
_entry.id   AF-A0A0R3PY89-F1
#
_cell.length_a   1.000
_cell.length_b   1.000
_cell.length_c   1.000
_cell.angle_alpha   90.00
_cell.angle_beta   90.00
_cell.angle_gamma   90.00
#
_symmetry.space_group_name_H-M   'P 1'
#
loop_
_entity.id
_entity.type
_entity.pdbx_description
1 polymer ?
#
loop_
_entity_poly.entity_id
_entity_poly.type
_entity_poly.pdbx_seq_one_letter_code
_entity_poly.pdbx_strand_id
1 'polypeptide(L)'
;MQFILSGEKLNTWIQINIGWGLAITFCVYSCSKTSGGHFNPAVSFAMFTLGRLSAKDLVIYCVVQTIGAFIGAIGAFGIYYDQFVKYAGDVRTIVGPHATAACFCSFPASHLSNLTCFFDQVRLTKLSIRSSFSLPKT
;
A
#
# COMPACT_ATOMS: atom_id res chain seq x y z
N MET A 1 0.81 -6.31 9.31
CA MET A 1 0.29 -7.67 9.49
C MET A 1 0.75 -8.29 10.81
N GLN A 2 2.05 -8.48 11.05
CA GLN A 2 2.56 -9.14 12.26
C GLN A 2 2.23 -8.41 13.58
N PHE A 3 2.13 -7.08 13.56
CA PHE A 3 1.67 -6.29 14.71
C PHE A 3 0.27 -6.73 15.19
N ILE A 4 -0.69 -6.82 14.28
CA ILE A 4 -2.07 -7.22 14.60
C ILE A 4 -2.12 -8.70 15.01
N LEU A 5 -1.49 -9.58 14.23
CA LEU A 5 -1.55 -11.04 14.47
C LEU A 5 -0.85 -11.48 15.76
N SER A 6 0.07 -10.68 16.29
CA SER A 6 0.72 -10.95 17.59
C SER A 6 -0.04 -10.37 18.79
N GLY A 7 -1.16 -9.68 18.56
CA GLY A 7 -1.87 -8.92 19.59
C GLY A 7 -1.04 -7.75 20.11
N GLU A 8 -0.39 -7.02 19.21
CA GLU A 8 0.43 -5.83 19.49
C GLU A 8 1.70 -6.09 20.33
N LYS A 9 2.08 -7.37 20.49
CA LYS A 9 3.27 -7.77 21.26
C LYS A 9 4.56 -7.73 20.43
N LEU A 10 4.46 -7.95 19.12
CA LEU A 10 5.59 -8.01 18.20
C LEU A 10 5.46 -6.95 17.11
N ASN A 11 6.57 -6.30 16.80
CA ASN A 11 6.67 -5.10 15.97
C ASN A 11 6.05 -3.86 16.58
N THR A 12 6.64 -2.72 16.30
CA THR A 12 6.11 -1.40 16.68
C THR A 12 5.75 -0.63 15.42
N TRP A 13 4.95 0.43 15.56
CA TRP A 13 4.54 1.29 14.45
C TRP A 13 5.71 1.78 13.60
N ILE A 14 6.85 2.09 14.22
CA ILE A 14 8.05 2.51 13.49
C ILE A 14 8.62 1.40 12.59
N GLN A 15 8.61 0.15 13.04
CA GLN A 15 9.11 -0.98 12.26
C GLN A 15 8.23 -1.24 11.04
N ILE A 16 6.91 -1.09 11.18
CA ILE A 16 5.97 -1.20 10.06
C ILE A 16 6.27 -0.14 9.00
N ASN A 17 6.43 1.12 9.41
CA ASN A 17 6.69 2.24 8.49
C ASN A 17 8.04 2.10 7.77
N ILE A 18 9.11 1.74 8.50
CA ILE A 18 10.44 1.53 7.91
C ILE A 18 10.43 0.34 6.96
N GLY A 19 9.85 -0.80 7.37
CA GLY A 19 9.76 -1.99 6.54
C GLY A 19 9.02 -1.73 5.23
N TRP A 20 7.91 -1.00 5.28
CA TRP A 20 7.15 -0.61 4.09
C TRP A 20 7.96 0.31 3.15
N GLY A 21 8.63 1.32 3.71
CA GLY A 21 9.47 2.24 2.92
C GLY A 21 10.64 1.54 2.23
N LEU A 22 11.32 0.61 2.91
CA LEU A 22 12.40 -0.18 2.34
C LEU A 22 11.89 -1.11 1.24
N ALA A 23 10.76 -1.81 1.46
CA ALA A 23 10.17 -2.69 0.46
C ALA A 23 9.89 -1.95 -0.86
N ILE A 24 9.27 -0.77 -0.78
CA ILE A 24 9.01 0.05 -1.97
C ILE A 24 10.31 0.52 -2.62
N THR A 25 11.30 0.90 -1.83
CA THR A 25 12.61 1.33 -2.36
C THR A 25 13.25 0.23 -3.20
N PHE A 26 13.24 -1.02 -2.73
CA PHE A 26 13.74 -2.16 -3.51
C PHE A 26 12.95 -2.38 -4.79
N CYS A 27 11.60 -2.36 -4.73
CA CYS A 27 10.76 -2.51 -5.93
C CYS A 27 11.03 -1.42 -6.98
N VAL A 28 11.10 -0.16 -6.54
CA VAL A 28 11.39 0.99 -7.42
C VAL A 28 12.79 0.86 -7.99
N TYR A 29 13.80 0.53 -7.18
CA TYR A 29 15.18 0.35 -7.65
C TYR A 29 15.25 -0.70 -8.77
N SER A 30 14.64 -1.87 -8.56
CA SER A 30 14.65 -2.97 -9.53
C SER A 30 13.90 -2.65 -10.82
N CYS A 31 12.80 -1.90 -10.77
CA CYS A 31 11.93 -1.64 -11.93
C CYS A 31 12.04 -0.23 -12.52
N SER A 32 12.91 0.61 -11.95
CA SER A 32 13.14 2.01 -12.36
C SER A 32 13.48 2.14 -13.84
N LYS A 33 14.43 1.34 -14.33
CA LYS A 33 14.92 1.40 -15.72
C LYS A 33 13.91 0.89 -16.76
N THR A 34 13.00 0.01 -16.37
CA THR A 34 12.06 -0.64 -17.30
C THR A 34 10.73 0.11 -17.40
N SER A 35 10.15 0.50 -16.26
CA SER A 35 8.78 1.07 -16.19
C SER A 35 8.72 2.43 -15.50
N GLY A 36 9.85 2.99 -15.08
CA GLY A 36 9.88 4.15 -14.19
C GLY A 36 9.45 3.83 -12.75
N GLY A 37 9.05 2.59 -12.45
CA GLY A 37 8.77 2.12 -11.09
C GLY A 37 7.61 2.84 -10.41
N HIS A 38 6.49 3.07 -11.11
CA HIS A 38 5.39 3.86 -10.54
C HIS A 38 4.72 3.18 -9.33
N PHE A 39 4.41 1.88 -9.43
CA PHE A 39 3.75 1.03 -8.40
C PHE A 39 2.50 1.62 -7.71
N ASN A 40 1.98 2.74 -8.21
CA ASN A 40 0.93 3.53 -7.59
C ASN A 40 0.11 4.22 -8.71
N PRO A 41 -1.21 3.97 -8.76
CA PRO A 41 -2.08 4.60 -9.75
C PRO A 41 -2.08 6.13 -9.68
N ALA A 42 -1.96 6.72 -8.48
CA ALA A 42 -1.91 8.18 -8.31
C ALA A 42 -0.61 8.79 -8.87
N VAL A 43 0.51 8.08 -8.76
CA VAL A 43 1.78 8.50 -9.38
C VAL A 43 1.69 8.41 -10.90
N SER A 44 1.10 7.32 -11.42
CA SER A 44 0.86 7.15 -12.86
C SER A 44 -0.06 8.23 -13.42
N PHE A 45 -1.10 8.59 -12.66
CA PHE A 45 -2.00 9.70 -12.99
C PHE A 45 -1.28 11.05 -12.97
N ALA A 46 -0.42 11.32 -11.98
CA ALA A 46 0.38 12.53 -11.96
C ALA A 46 1.29 12.63 -13.20
N MET A 47 1.93 11.53 -13.59
CA MET A 47 2.75 11.48 -14.81
C MET A 47 1.92 11.71 -16.08
N PHE A 48 0.69 11.20 -16.14
CA PHE A 48 -0.26 11.50 -17.21
C PHE A 48 -0.61 13.00 -17.24
N THR A 49 -0.94 13.62 -16.11
CA THR A 49 -1.25 15.07 -16.05
C THR A 49 -0.08 15.98 -16.43
N LEU A 50 1.15 15.51 -16.23
CA LEU A 50 2.37 16.21 -16.63
C LEU A 50 2.77 15.94 -18.09
N GLY A 51 1.95 15.21 -18.85
CA GLY A 51 2.22 14.87 -20.26
C GLY A 51 3.35 13.86 -20.47
N ARG A 52 3.73 13.12 -19.43
CA ARG A 52 4.85 12.15 -19.45
C ARG A 52 4.40 10.69 -19.61
N LEU A 53 3.09 10.45 -19.70
CA LEU A 53 2.47 9.13 -19.88
C LEU A 53 1.25 9.28 -20.78
N SER A 54 0.98 8.31 -21.67
CA SER A 54 -0.24 8.34 -22.49
C SER A 54 -1.48 7.87 -21.71
N ALA A 55 -2.68 8.24 -22.16
CA ALA A 55 -3.93 7.80 -21.51
C ALA A 55 -4.11 6.27 -21.56
N LYS A 56 -3.66 5.63 -22.65
CA LYS A 56 -3.69 4.17 -22.79
C LYS A 56 -2.77 3.50 -21.79
N ASP A 57 -1.55 4.02 -21.65
CA ASP A 57 -0.58 3.49 -20.69
C ASP A 57 -1.06 3.71 -19.26
N LEU A 58 -1.68 4.84 -18.94
CA LEU A 58 -2.28 5.07 -17.62
C LEU A 58 -3.24 3.94 -17.22
N VAL A 59 -4.15 3.55 -18.11
CA VAL A 59 -5.11 2.46 -17.83
C VAL A 59 -4.39 1.13 -17.64
N ILE A 60 -3.42 0.82 -18.50
CA ILE A 60 -2.61 -0.41 -18.38
C ILE A 60 -1.85 -0.43 -17.05
N TYR A 61 -1.23 0.69 -16.66
CA TYR A 61 -0.53 0.82 -15.38
C TYR A 61 -1.47 0.58 -14.20
N CYS A 62 -2.67 1.18 -14.20
CA CYS A 62 -3.67 0.95 -13.14
C CYS A 62 -4.04 -0.53 -13.04
N VAL A 63 -4.36 -1.19 -14.15
CA VAL A 63 -4.77 -2.60 -14.17
C VAL A 63 -3.64 -3.51 -13.66
N VAL A 64 -2.43 -3.35 -14.20
CA VAL A 64 -1.28 -4.19 -13.81
C VAL A 64 -0.90 -3.96 -12.35
N GLN A 65 -0.94 -2.71 -11.86
CA GLN A 65 -0.67 -2.39 -10.46
C GLN A 65 -1.71 -3.02 -9.52
N THR A 66 -3.00 -2.98 -9.87
CA THR A 66 -4.06 -3.60 -9.06
C THR A 66 -3.90 -5.13 -9.03
N ILE A 67 -3.63 -5.76 -10.18
CA ILE A 67 -3.39 -7.21 -10.24
C ILE A 67 -2.16 -7.60 -9.42
N GLY A 68 -1.06 -6.84 -9.55
CA GLY A 68 0.15 -7.07 -8.78
C GLY A 68 -0.08 -6.94 -7.27
N ALA A 69 -0.82 -5.91 -6.84
CA ALA A 69 -1.20 -5.73 -5.43
C ALA A 69 -2.07 -6.89 -4.93
N PHE A 70 -3.01 -7.38 -5.74
CA PHE A 70 -3.86 -8.52 -5.39
C PHE A 70 -3.07 -9.82 -5.23
N ILE A 71 -2.16 -10.12 -6.16
CA ILE A 71 -1.27 -11.29 -6.07
C ILE A 71 -0.36 -11.18 -4.84
N GLY A 72 0.19 -9.99 -4.57
CA GLY A 72 0.99 -9.72 -3.38
C GLY A 72 0.21 -9.96 -2.09
N ALA A 73 -1.07 -9.54 -2.04
CA ALA A 73 -1.96 -9.79 -0.91
C ALA A 73 -2.22 -11.30 -0.69
N ILE A 74 -2.44 -12.07 -1.77
CA ILE A 74 -2.57 -13.53 -1.69
C ILE A 74 -1.28 -14.16 -1.15
N GLY A 75 -0.12 -13.75 -1.67
CA GLY A 75 1.17 -14.24 -1.19
C GLY A 75 1.40 -13.94 0.30
N ALA A 76 1.09 -12.72 0.74
CA ALA A 76 1.18 -12.34 2.15
C ALA A 76 0.20 -13.16 3.01
N PHE A 77 -1.03 -13.37 2.56
CA PHE A 77 -1.99 -14.23 3.26
C PHE A 77 -1.49 -15.67 3.38
N GLY A 78 -0.90 -16.22 2.32
CA GLY A 78 -0.31 -17.57 2.32
C GLY A 78 0.85 -17.71 3.31
N ILE A 79 1.79 -16.76 3.30
CA ILE A 79 2.96 -16.77 4.21
C ILE A 79 2.53 -16.72 5.69
N TYR A 80 1.48 -15.96 6.00
CA TYR A 80 1.00 -15.77 7.36
C TYR A 80 -0.25 -16.59 7.70
N TYR A 81 -0.60 -17.60 6.88
CA TYR A 81 -1.85 -18.34 7.01
C TYR A 81 -2.05 -18.93 8.41
N ASP A 82 -1.04 -19.62 8.94
CA ASP A 82 -1.08 -20.23 10.27
C ASP A 82 -1.28 -19.18 11.38
N GLN A 83 -0.73 -17.98 11.20
CA GLN A 83 -0.92 -16.88 12.16
C GLN A 83 -2.35 -16.33 12.10
N PHE A 84 -2.95 -16.23 10.91
CA PHE A 84 -4.36 -15.85 10.77
C PHE A 84 -5.29 -16.87 11.44
N VAL A 85 -5.03 -18.16 11.24
CA VAL A 85 -5.81 -19.24 11.87
C VAL A 85 -5.66 -19.20 13.39
N LYS A 86 -4.43 -19.02 13.90
CA LYS A 86 -4.19 -18.92 15.34
C LYS A 86 -4.87 -17.69 15.98
N TYR A 87 -4.86 -16.55 15.30
CA TYR A 87 -5.34 -15.28 15.86
C TYR A 87 -6.86 -15.12 15.78
N ALA A 88 -7.49 -15.54 14.68
CA ALA A 88 -8.91 -15.32 14.42
C ALA A 88 -9.72 -16.62 14.22
N GLY A 89 -9.10 -17.81 14.36
CA GLY A 89 -9.75 -19.09 14.12
C GLY A 89 -10.08 -19.28 12.64
N ASP A 90 -11.28 -19.78 12.32
CA ASP A 90 -11.79 -19.87 10.94
C ASP A 90 -12.56 -18.61 10.51
N VAL A 91 -12.90 -17.74 11.46
CA VAL A 91 -13.70 -16.55 11.17
C VAL A 91 -12.79 -15.41 10.76
N ARG A 92 -13.14 -14.71 9.67
CA ARG A 92 -12.42 -13.55 9.17
C ARG A 92 -13.33 -12.33 9.25
N THR A 93 -13.13 -11.53 10.30
CA THR A 93 -13.96 -10.34 10.55
C THR A 93 -13.28 -9.07 10.05
N ILE A 94 -14.12 -8.10 9.64
CA ILE A 94 -13.69 -6.78 9.18
C ILE A 94 -13.61 -5.80 10.35
N VAL A 95 -14.54 -5.91 11.30
CA VAL A 95 -14.64 -5.04 12.49
C VAL A 95 -14.80 -5.95 13.72
N GLY A 96 -14.12 -5.60 14.80
CA GLY A 96 -14.17 -6.31 16.07
C GLY A 96 -12.79 -6.59 16.68
N PRO A 97 -12.74 -7.27 17.84
CA PRO A 97 -11.50 -7.50 18.60
C PRO A 97 -10.46 -8.35 17.86
N HIS A 98 -10.91 -9.21 16.94
CA HIS A 98 -10.07 -10.09 16.12
C HIS A 98 -10.12 -9.72 14.63
N ALA A 99 -10.34 -8.44 14.32
CA ALA A 99 -10.42 -7.99 12.92
C ALA A 99 -9.07 -8.15 12.21
N THR A 100 -9.08 -8.86 11.08
CA THR A 100 -7.87 -9.14 10.29
C THR A 100 -7.80 -8.34 8.99
N ALA A 101 -8.89 -7.68 8.59
CA ALA A 101 -8.97 -6.96 7.32
C ALA A 101 -7.93 -5.81 7.24
N ALA A 102 -7.64 -5.15 8.37
CA ALA A 102 -6.66 -4.06 8.45
C ALA A 102 -5.22 -4.48 8.08
N CYS A 103 -4.94 -5.78 7.98
CA CYS A 103 -3.67 -6.28 7.47
C CYS A 103 -3.47 -6.06 5.97
N PHE A 104 -4.55 -5.87 5.20
CA PHE A 104 -4.53 -5.78 3.74
C PHE A 104 -4.96 -4.42 3.21
N CYS A 105 -5.89 -3.75 3.89
CA CYS A 105 -6.37 -2.43 3.51
C CYS A 105 -6.49 -1.51 4.72
N SER A 106 -6.34 -0.21 4.47
CA SER A 106 -6.46 0.81 5.50
C SER A 106 -7.92 1.08 5.81
N PHE A 107 -8.28 1.07 7.10
CA PHE A 107 -9.59 1.47 7.58
C PHE A 107 -9.47 2.77 8.38
N PRO A 108 -10.41 3.72 8.21
CA PRO A 108 -10.44 4.93 9.01
C PRO A 108 -10.77 4.60 10.47
N ALA A 109 -10.25 5.41 11.40
CA ALA A 109 -10.66 5.31 12.80
C ALA A 109 -12.14 5.68 12.95
N SER A 110 -12.85 5.06 13.89
CA SER A 110 -14.31 5.21 14.07
C SER A 110 -14.78 6.63 14.38
N HIS A 111 -13.88 7.51 14.83
CA HIS A 111 -14.17 8.91 15.16
C HIS A 111 -13.88 9.89 14.00
N LEU A 112 -13.32 9.43 12.87
CA LEU A 112 -12.97 10.26 11.72
C LEU A 112 -14.08 10.27 10.67
N SER A 113 -14.40 11.44 10.15
CA SER A 113 -15.34 11.58 9.03
C SER A 113 -14.67 11.22 7.70
N ASN A 114 -15.46 10.70 6.76
CA ASN A 114 -14.98 10.41 5.39
C ASN A 114 -14.40 11.65 4.69
N LEU A 115 -14.92 12.84 5.01
CA LEU A 115 -14.43 14.10 4.45
C LEU A 115 -13.02 14.43 4.96
N THR A 116 -12.77 14.24 6.26
CA THR A 116 -11.44 14.41 6.85
C THR A 116 -10.45 13.41 6.25
N CYS A 117 -10.85 12.15 6.12
CA CYS A 117 -10.01 11.11 5.49
C CYS A 117 -9.70 11.41 4.02
N PHE A 118 -10.65 11.98 3.27
CA PHE A 118 -10.41 12.38 1.89
C PHE A 118 -9.30 13.43 1.80
N PHE A 119 -9.39 14.52 2.57
CA PHE A 119 -8.37 15.57 2.55
C PHE A 119 -7.01 15.08 3.06
N ASP A 120 -7.00 14.19 4.04
CA ASP A 120 -5.80 13.53 4.51
C ASP A 120 -5.12 12.73 3.38
N GLN A 121 -5.86 11.84 2.70
CA GLN A 121 -5.34 11.06 1.57
C GLN A 121 -4.82 11.94 0.42
N VAL A 122 -5.51 13.04 0.11
CA VAL A 122 -5.07 14.00 -0.90
C VAL A 122 -3.75 14.66 -0.50
N ARG A 123 -3.63 15.12 0.76
CA ARG A 123 -2.43 15.79 1.26
C ARG A 123 -1.22 14.87 1.27
N LEU A 124 -1.40 13.64 1.77
CA LEU A 124 -0.34 12.64 1.84
C LEU A 124 0.12 12.19 0.46
N THR A 125 -0.82 11.94 -0.46
CA THR A 125 -0.49 11.55 -1.83
C THR A 125 0.26 12.66 -2.57
N LYS A 126 -0.14 13.91 -2.39
CA LYS A 126 0.59 15.07 -2.95
C LYS A 126 2.03 15.15 -2.44
N LEU A 127 2.25 14.90 -1.15
CA LEU A 127 3.60 14.90 -0.58
C LEU A 127 4.46 13.77 -1.16
N SER A 128 3.88 12.56 -1.26
CA SER A 128 4.55 11.41 -1.87
C SER A 128 4.96 11.70 -3.32
N ILE A 129 4.02 12.19 -4.15
CA ILE A 129 4.29 12.54 -5.55
C ILE A 129 5.39 13.60 -5.64
N ARG A 130 5.33 14.66 -4.82
CA ARG A 130 6.37 15.70 -4.79
C ARG A 130 7.75 15.13 -4.46
N SER A 131 7.82 14.21 -3.50
CA SER A 131 9.09 13.58 -3.11
C SER A 131 9.68 12.75 -4.25
N SER A 132 8.85 12.02 -5.00
CA SER A 132 9.28 11.24 -6.16
C SER A 132 9.85 12.11 -7.28
N PHE A 133 9.32 13.33 -7.48
CA PHE A 133 9.83 14.27 -8.48
C PHE A 133 11.09 15.03 -8.04
N SER A 134 11.36 15.10 -6.74
CA SER A 134 12.53 15.79 -6.19
C SER A 134 13.81 14.95 -6.26
N LEU A 135 13.70 13.66 -6.57
CA LEU A 135 14.86 12.77 -6.69
C LEU A 135 15.61 13.05 -8.02
N PRO A 136 16.94 13.15 -8.00
CA PRO A 136 17.73 13.32 -9.21
C PRO A 136 17.47 12.14 -10.15
N LYS A 137 17.17 12.44 -11.41
CA LYS A 137 17.01 11.41 -12.44
C LYS A 137 18.39 10.85 -12.75
N THR A 138 18.66 9.62 -12.31
CA THR A 138 19.85 8.84 -12.70
C THR A 138 19.68 8.23 -14.08
#